data_AF-A0A2X2KF86-F1
#
_entry.id   AF-A0A2X2KF86-F1
#
_cell.length_a   1.000
_cell.length_b   1.000
_cell.length_c   1.000
_cell.angle_alpha   90.00
_cell.angle_beta   90.00
_cell.angle_gamma   90.00
#
_symmetry.space_group_name_H-M   'P 1'
#
loop_
_entity.id
_entity.type
_entity.pdbx_description
1 polymer ?
#
loop_
_entity_poly.entity_id
_entity_poly.type
_entity_poly.pdbx_seq_one_letter_code
_entity_poly.pdbx_strand_id
1 'polypeptide(L)'
;MSIVALLIGLGPLIGWGFFPTVASKFGGKPVHQIIGATVGTLIFAIILAVVTSSGFPTGTNLLFALLSGAGWGFGQIITFKAFELVGSSRAMPVTTAFQLLGASLWGVFALGNWPGIGHKIIGFTALVVILIGARMTVWE
;
A
#
# COMPACT_ATOMS: atom_id res chain seq x y z
N MET A 1 20.13 -0.94 -11.67
CA MET A 1 19.36 -1.69 -10.64
C MET A 1 19.92 -3.11 -10.57
N SER A 2 20.14 -3.66 -9.37
CA SER A 2 20.57 -5.06 -9.23
C SER A 2 19.38 -6.02 -9.40
N ILE A 3 19.63 -7.23 -9.92
CA ILE A 3 18.60 -8.27 -10.07
C ILE A 3 17.89 -8.58 -8.73
N VAL A 4 18.64 -8.48 -7.63
CA VAL A 4 18.14 -8.71 -6.26
C VAL A 4 17.08 -7.67 -5.88
N ALA A 5 17.28 -6.40 -6.23
CA ALA A 5 16.29 -5.34 -5.96
C ALA A 5 14.97 -5.57 -6.72
N LEU A 6 15.05 -6.09 -7.95
CA LEU A 6 13.86 -6.48 -8.72
C LEU A 6 13.12 -7.63 -8.04
N LEU A 7 13.83 -8.68 -7.62
CA LEU A 7 13.23 -9.83 -6.93
C LEU A 7 12.56 -9.42 -5.60
N ILE A 8 13.18 -8.53 -4.83
CA ILE A 8 12.58 -7.99 -3.60
C ILE A 8 11.30 -7.19 -3.92
N GLY A 9 11.31 -6.41 -5.01
CA GLY A 9 10.14 -5.66 -5.48
C GLY A 9 8.96 -6.52 -5.95
N LEU A 10 9.20 -7.78 -6.34
CA LEU A 10 8.14 -8.73 -6.71
C LEU A 10 7.40 -9.30 -5.51
N GLY A 11 7.99 -9.29 -4.31
CA GLY A 11 7.34 -9.77 -3.09
C GLY A 11 6.02 -9.04 -2.79
N PRO A 12 6.04 -7.69 -2.72
CA PRO A 12 4.83 -6.88 -2.57
C PRO A 12 3.82 -7.11 -3.69
N LEU A 13 4.26 -7.30 -4.94
CA LEU A 13 3.36 -7.54 -6.08
C LEU A 13 2.45 -8.75 -5.82
N ILE A 14 3.03 -9.86 -5.35
CA ILE A 14 2.27 -11.08 -5.06
C ILE A 14 1.42 -10.89 -3.80
N GLY A 15 2.03 -10.39 -2.71
CA GLY A 15 1.35 -10.20 -1.44
C GLY A 15 0.15 -9.26 -1.55
N TRP A 16 0.38 -8.01 -1.98
CA TRP A 16 -0.67 -7.00 -2.14
C TRP A 16 -1.62 -7.30 -3.30
N GLY A 17 -1.17 -8.02 -4.34
CA GLY A 17 -2.05 -8.43 -5.44
C GLY A 17 -3.07 -9.49 -5.03
N PHE A 18 -2.66 -10.48 -4.24
CA PHE A 18 -3.56 -11.55 -3.77
C PHE A 18 -4.40 -11.17 -2.55
N PHE A 19 -3.88 -10.31 -1.69
CA PHE A 19 -4.50 -9.96 -0.42
C PHE A 19 -5.99 -9.56 -0.50
N PRO A 20 -6.43 -8.70 -1.45
CA PRO A 20 -7.83 -8.29 -1.56
C PRO A 20 -8.75 -9.45 -1.97
N THR A 21 -8.28 -10.28 -2.89
CA THR A 21 -9.00 -11.47 -3.37
C THR A 21 -9.20 -12.46 -2.24
N VAL A 22 -8.15 -12.70 -1.44
CA VAL A 22 -8.19 -13.57 -0.27
C VAL A 22 -9.13 -12.98 0.80
N ALA A 23 -8.97 -11.70 1.13
CA ALA A 23 -9.83 -11.00 2.11
C ALA A 23 -11.32 -11.06 1.71
N SER A 24 -11.61 -10.87 0.42
CA SER A 24 -12.98 -10.93 -0.10
C SER A 24 -13.56 -12.35 -0.12
N LYS A 25 -12.71 -13.36 -0.38
CA LYS A 25 -13.12 -14.77 -0.41
C LYS A 25 -13.47 -15.29 0.99
N PHE A 26 -12.67 -14.97 2.00
CA PHE A 26 -12.98 -15.31 3.39
C PHE A 26 -14.15 -14.48 3.93
N GLY A 27 -14.37 -13.29 3.39
CA GLY A 27 -15.50 -12.43 3.72
C GLY A 27 -15.48 -11.97 5.19
N GLY A 28 -16.66 -11.76 5.76
CA GLY A 28 -16.82 -11.26 7.12
C GLY A 28 -16.66 -9.73 7.23
N LYS A 29 -16.92 -9.20 8.43
CA LYS A 29 -16.95 -7.75 8.66
C LYS A 29 -15.57 -7.12 8.43
N PRO A 30 -15.47 -5.87 7.95
CA PRO A 30 -14.20 -5.18 7.70
C PRO A 30 -13.33 -5.08 8.96
N VAL A 31 -13.98 -5.05 10.13
CA VAL A 31 -13.32 -5.04 11.45
C VAL A 31 -12.53 -6.33 11.70
N HIS A 32 -13.03 -7.49 11.29
CA HIS A 32 -12.30 -8.75 11.45
C HIS A 32 -11.13 -8.83 10.46
N GLN A 33 -11.30 -8.32 9.24
CA GLN A 33 -10.25 -8.28 8.23
C GLN A 33 -9.08 -7.38 8.66
N ILE A 34 -9.36 -6.20 9.23
CA ILE A 34 -8.30 -5.31 9.72
C ILE A 34 -7.59 -5.88 10.94
N ILE A 35 -8.30 -6.50 11.89
CA ILE A 35 -7.66 -7.15 13.03
C ILE A 35 -6.78 -8.32 12.56
N GLY A 36 -7.29 -9.15 11.65
CA GLY A 36 -6.51 -10.26 11.09
C GLY A 36 -5.25 -9.77 10.38
N ALA A 37 -5.36 -8.71 9.57
CA ALA A 37 -4.23 -8.11 8.88
C ALA A 37 -3.20 -7.52 9.85
N THR A 38 -3.62 -6.71 10.83
CA THR A 38 -2.70 -6.04 11.77
C THR A 38 -2.02 -7.03 12.72
N VAL A 39 -2.76 -8.01 13.24
CA VAL A 39 -2.19 -9.07 14.09
C VAL A 39 -1.22 -9.93 13.28
N GLY A 40 -1.56 -10.30 12.04
CA GLY A 40 -0.66 -11.03 11.14
C GLY A 40 0.63 -10.25 10.87
N THR A 41 0.53 -8.95 10.57
CA THR A 41 1.70 -8.07 10.40
C THR A 41 2.53 -7.96 11.68
N LEU A 42 1.90 -7.87 12.85
CA LEU A 42 2.60 -7.82 14.13
C LEU A 42 3.39 -9.09 14.40
N ILE A 43 2.80 -10.27 14.20
CA ILE A 43 3.48 -11.56 14.34
C ILE A 43 4.68 -11.62 13.40
N PHE A 44 4.49 -11.26 12.13
CA PHE A 44 5.57 -11.24 11.15
C PHE A 44 6.69 -10.26 11.55
N ALA A 45 6.34 -9.07 12.03
CA ALA A 45 7.30 -8.08 12.49
C ALA A 45 8.12 -8.56 13.69
N ILE A 46 7.50 -9.26 14.64
CA ILE A 46 8.21 -9.86 15.79
C ILE A 46 9.20 -10.93 15.31
N ILE A 47 8.76 -11.85 14.45
CA ILE A 47 9.63 -12.89 13.89
C ILE A 47 10.82 -12.26 13.16
N LEU A 48 10.54 -11.27 12.31
CA LEU A 48 11.58 -10.56 11.57
C LEU A 48 12.56 -9.89 12.53
N ALA A 49 12.08 -9.16 13.55
CA ALA A 49 12.93 -8.48 14.51
C ALA A 49 13.87 -9.43 15.27
N VAL A 50 13.39 -10.64 15.62
CA VAL A 50 14.22 -11.68 16.25
C VAL A 50 15.29 -12.19 15.28
N VAL A 51 14.91 -12.50 14.03
CA VAL A 51 15.83 -13.04 13.02
C VAL A 51 16.90 -12.02 12.63
N THR A 52 16.55 -10.75 12.51
CA THR A 52 17.47 -9.67 12.11
C THR A 52 18.15 -9.00 13.31
N SER A 53 17.86 -9.42 14.54
CA SER A 53 18.33 -8.77 15.77
C SER A 53 18.08 -7.26 15.79
N SER A 54 16.96 -6.83 15.20
CA SER A 54 16.61 -5.42 15.10
C SER A 54 16.09 -4.91 16.45
N GLY A 55 16.73 -3.88 16.99
CA GLY A 55 16.31 -3.26 18.24
C GLY A 55 14.92 -2.62 18.14
N PHE A 56 14.20 -2.58 19.26
CA PHE A 56 12.90 -1.93 19.33
C PHE A 56 13.06 -0.40 19.13
N PRO A 57 12.24 0.25 18.29
CA PRO A 57 12.34 1.69 18.06
C PRO A 57 12.01 2.47 19.35
N THR A 58 12.82 3.47 19.68
CA THR A 58 12.65 4.33 20.87
C THR A 58 12.53 5.81 20.49
N GLY A 59 12.02 6.63 21.42
CA GLY A 59 11.89 8.08 21.26
C GLY A 59 10.99 8.47 20.08
N THR A 60 11.45 9.42 19.26
CA THR A 60 10.71 9.95 18.11
C THR A 60 10.43 8.91 17.03
N ASN A 61 11.31 7.92 16.86
CA ASN A 61 11.11 6.84 15.87
C ASN A 61 9.89 6.00 16.19
N LEU A 62 9.64 5.75 17.49
CA LEU A 62 8.44 5.05 17.93
C LEU A 62 7.18 5.87 17.63
N LEU A 63 7.22 7.18 17.90
CA LEU A 63 6.10 8.08 17.61
C LEU A 63 5.76 8.10 16.11
N PHE A 64 6.75 8.22 15.23
CA PHE A 64 6.52 8.18 13.79
C PHE A 64 6.03 6.82 13.30
N ALA A 65 6.52 5.71 13.87
CA ALA A 65 6.03 4.38 13.55
C ALA A 65 4.55 4.23 13.93
N LEU A 66 4.15 4.72 15.12
CA LEU A 66 2.75 4.68 15.57
C LEU A 66 1.84 5.55 14.71
N LEU A 67 2.25 6.78 14.38
CA LEU A 67 1.48 7.66 13.50
C LEU A 67 1.32 7.08 12.10
N SER A 68 2.39 6.52 11.54
CA SER A 68 2.34 5.82 10.25
C SER A 68 1.41 4.61 10.30
N GLY A 69 1.47 3.80 11.36
CA GLY A 69 0.61 2.65 11.56
C GLY A 69 -0.87 3.03 11.71
N ALA A 70 -1.17 4.10 12.45
CA ALA A 70 -2.52 4.64 12.60
C ALA A 70 -3.08 5.13 11.25
N GLY A 71 -2.27 5.88 10.48
CA GLY A 71 -2.65 6.34 9.14
C GLY A 71 -2.91 5.18 8.18
N TRP A 72 -2.05 4.17 8.19
CA TRP A 72 -2.25 2.95 7.38
C TRP A 72 -3.53 2.21 7.78
N GLY A 73 -3.75 1.99 9.09
CA GLY A 73 -4.94 1.29 9.58
C GLY A 73 -6.25 2.02 9.22
N PHE A 74 -6.24 3.35 9.29
CA PHE A 74 -7.38 4.17 8.86
C PHE A 74 -7.68 4.02 7.36
N GLY A 75 -6.66 4.05 6.49
CA GLY A 75 -6.84 3.80 5.06
C GLY A 75 -7.32 2.38 4.77
N GLN A 76 -6.80 1.41 5.53
CA GLN A 76 -7.10 0.00 5.31
C GLN A 76 -8.54 -0.36 5.68
N ILE A 77 -9.09 0.18 6.78
CA ILE A 77 -10.49 -0.10 7.16
C ILE A 77 -11.49 0.46 6.14
N ILE A 78 -11.20 1.62 5.55
CA ILE A 78 -12.02 2.20 4.48
C ILE A 78 -11.96 1.32 3.23
N THR A 79 -10.77 0.80 2.91
CA THR A 79 -10.58 -0.11 1.77
C THR A 79 -11.38 -1.40 1.94
N PHE A 80 -11.38 -2.00 3.13
CA PHE A 80 -12.21 -3.19 3.40
C PHE A 80 -13.71 -2.89 3.35
N LYS A 81 -14.16 -1.72 3.83
CA LYS A 81 -15.55 -1.28 3.64
C LYS A 81 -15.90 -1.13 2.15
N ALA A 82 -14.98 -0.61 1.34
CA ALA A 82 -15.17 -0.50 -0.09
C ALA A 82 -15.29 -1.89 -0.75
N PHE A 83 -14.57 -2.91 -0.27
CA PHE A 83 -14.72 -4.27 -0.78
C PHE A 83 -16.13 -4.83 -0.56
N GLU A 84 -16.76 -4.55 0.59
CA GLU A 84 -18.15 -4.95 0.85
C GLU A 84 -19.16 -4.17 -0.01
N LEU A 85 -18.94 -2.86 -0.22
CA LEU A 85 -19.90 -1.99 -0.90
C LEU A 85 -19.88 -2.10 -2.44
N VAL A 86 -18.69 -2.17 -3.04
CA VAL A 86 -18.51 -2.11 -4.50
C VAL A 86 -17.75 -3.32 -5.06
N GLY A 87 -17.36 -4.27 -4.21
CA GLY A 87 -16.55 -5.42 -4.58
C GLY A 87 -15.06 -5.09 -4.65
N SER A 88 -14.21 -6.07 -4.31
CA SER A 88 -12.75 -5.90 -4.35
C SER A 88 -12.20 -5.67 -5.75
N SER A 89 -12.77 -6.28 -6.78
CA SER A 89 -12.34 -6.09 -8.17
C SER A 89 -12.51 -4.65 -8.66
N ARG A 90 -13.47 -3.89 -8.11
CA ARG A 90 -13.67 -2.47 -8.44
C ARG A 90 -12.92 -1.54 -7.50
N ALA A 91 -12.94 -1.85 -6.20
CA ALA A 91 -12.27 -1.03 -5.20
C ALA A 91 -10.75 -1.02 -5.38
N MET A 92 -10.14 -2.16 -5.75
CA MET A 92 -8.67 -2.28 -5.79
C MET A 92 -7.99 -1.43 -6.86
N PRO A 93 -8.41 -1.43 -8.14
CA PRO A 93 -7.80 -0.57 -9.14
C PRO A 93 -7.89 0.91 -8.75
N VAL A 94 -9.04 1.33 -8.19
CA VAL A 94 -9.29 2.70 -7.77
C VAL A 94 -8.39 3.10 -6.59
N THR A 95 -8.37 2.32 -5.50
CA THR A 95 -7.55 2.64 -4.33
C THR A 95 -6.06 2.59 -4.65
N THR A 96 -5.64 1.69 -5.53
CA THR A 96 -4.24 1.58 -5.96
C THR A 96 -3.81 2.79 -6.78
N ALA A 97 -4.65 3.26 -7.70
CA ALA A 97 -4.38 4.46 -8.49
C ALA A 97 -4.25 5.70 -7.58
N PHE A 98 -5.16 5.87 -6.63
CA PHE A 98 -5.08 6.96 -5.66
C PHE A 98 -3.87 6.86 -4.73
N GLN A 99 -3.47 5.66 -4.31
CA GLN A 99 -2.25 5.46 -3.54
C GLN A 99 -1.00 5.84 -4.35
N LEU A 100 -0.92 5.43 -5.62
CA LEU A 100 0.18 5.79 -6.51
C LEU A 100 0.24 7.30 -6.76
N LEU A 101 -0.90 7.95 -6.97
CA LEU A 101 -1.01 9.40 -7.07
C LEU A 101 -0.51 10.08 -5.79
N GLY A 102 -1.06 9.71 -4.64
CA GLY A 102 -0.73 10.30 -3.34
C GLY A 102 0.75 10.14 -3.00
N ALA A 103 1.29 8.93 -3.13
CA ALA A 103 2.70 8.64 -2.85
C ALA A 103 3.64 9.38 -3.82
N SER A 104 3.29 9.45 -5.11
CA SER A 104 4.11 10.15 -6.10
C SER A 104 4.10 11.66 -5.87
N LEU A 105 2.92 12.25 -5.65
CA LEU A 105 2.80 13.68 -5.36
C LEU A 105 3.52 14.06 -4.07
N TRP A 106 3.40 13.24 -3.02
CA TRP A 106 4.18 13.41 -1.80
C TRP A 106 5.69 13.36 -2.07
N GLY A 107 6.16 12.38 -2.86
CA GLY A 107 7.57 12.29 -3.24
C GLY A 107 8.07 13.51 -4.03
N VAL A 108 7.21 14.14 -4.81
CA VAL A 108 7.57 15.36 -5.56
C VAL A 108 7.61 16.58 -4.66
N PHE A 109 6.59 16.79 -3.82
CA PHE A 109 6.46 18.00 -3.01
C PHE A 109 7.29 17.95 -1.72
N ALA A 110 7.34 16.81 -1.03
CA ALA A 110 8.03 16.67 0.25
C ALA A 110 9.50 16.26 0.09
N LEU A 111 9.82 15.39 -0.88
CA LEU A 111 11.18 14.86 -1.08
C LEU A 111 11.93 15.51 -2.25
N GLY A 112 11.24 16.27 -3.12
CA GLY A 112 11.87 16.92 -4.27
C GLY A 112 12.37 15.95 -5.35
N ASN A 113 11.84 14.72 -5.40
CA ASN A 113 12.38 13.63 -6.24
C ASN A 113 12.34 13.90 -7.76
N TRP A 114 11.55 14.88 -8.22
CA TRP A 114 11.53 15.32 -9.64
C TRP A 114 12.13 16.71 -9.79
N PRO A 115 13.47 16.87 -9.69
CA PRO A 115 14.09 18.18 -9.71
C PRO A 115 14.01 18.86 -11.09
N GLY A 116 14.01 18.06 -12.18
CA GLY A 116 13.97 18.57 -13.56
C GLY A 116 12.56 18.66 -14.13
N ILE A 117 12.32 19.64 -15.01
CA ILE A 117 11.05 19.82 -15.74
C ILE A 117 10.68 18.56 -16.54
N GLY A 118 11.65 17.92 -17.20
CA GLY A 118 11.42 16.67 -17.94
C GLY A 118 10.91 15.52 -17.06
N HIS A 119 11.48 15.34 -15.86
CA HIS A 119 11.03 14.31 -14.91
C HIS A 119 9.59 14.56 -14.44
N LYS A 120 9.22 15.84 -14.24
CA LYS A 120 7.85 16.21 -13.89
C LYS A 120 6.88 15.87 -15.02
N ILE A 121 7.20 16.21 -16.27
CA ILE A 121 6.32 15.92 -17.41
C ILE A 121 6.10 14.40 -17.56
N ILE A 122 7.18 13.61 -17.53
CA ILE A 122 7.09 12.14 -17.65
C ILE A 122 6.30 11.57 -16.47
N GLY A 123 6.62 12.02 -15.26
CA GLY A 123 5.97 11.55 -14.03
C GLY A 123 4.47 11.83 -14.02
N PHE A 124 4.06 13.08 -14.29
CA PHE A 124 2.64 13.43 -14.37
C PHE A 124 1.92 12.70 -15.51
N THR A 125 2.57 12.52 -16.66
CA THR A 125 2.00 11.75 -17.78
C THR A 125 1.79 10.29 -17.37
N ALA A 126 2.75 9.67 -16.69
CA ALA A 126 2.62 8.30 -16.18
C ALA A 126 1.46 8.18 -15.18
N LEU A 127 1.28 9.17 -14.31
CA LEU A 127 0.15 9.21 -13.37
C LEU A 127 -1.21 9.26 -14.10
N VAL A 128 -1.32 10.03 -15.17
CA VAL A 128 -2.54 10.07 -16.01
C VAL A 128 -2.78 8.71 -16.68
N VAL A 129 -1.74 8.08 -17.21
CA VAL A 129 -1.84 6.73 -17.82
C VAL A 129 -2.29 5.69 -16.78
N ILE A 130 -1.77 5.76 -15.55
CA ILE A 130 -2.18 4.88 -14.44
C ILE A 130 -3.67 5.09 -14.11
N LEU A 131 -4.14 6.33 -14.06
CA LEU A 131 -5.56 6.63 -13.82
C LEU A 131 -6.46 6.05 -14.91
N ILE A 132 -6.05 6.17 -16.18
CA ILE A 132 -6.80 5.60 -17.31
C ILE A 132 -6.80 4.07 -17.21
N GLY A 133 -5.65 3.44 -16.95
CA GLY A 133 -5.54 1.99 -16.80
C GLY A 133 -6.36 1.46 -15.63
N ALA A 134 -6.36 2.15 -14.50
CA ALA A 134 -7.20 1.83 -13.36
C ALA A 134 -8.69 1.90 -13.70
N ARG A 135 -9.13 2.93 -14.44
CA ARG A 135 -10.52 3.02 -14.93
C ARG A 135 -10.87 1.86 -15.85
N MET A 136 -9.97 1.48 -16.76
CA MET A 136 -10.21 0.41 -17.74
C MET A 136 -10.23 -1.00 -17.14
N THR A 137 -9.65 -1.18 -15.94
CA THR A 137 -9.58 -2.47 -15.24
C THR A 137 -10.68 -2.67 -14.21
N VAL A 138 -11.49 -1.65 -13.95
CA VAL A 138 -12.72 -1.78 -13.16
C VAL A 138 -13.75 -2.53 -14.02
N TRP A 139 -14.07 -3.77 -13.62
CA TRP A 139 -15.09 -4.58 -14.28
C TRP A 139 -16.49 -4.15 -13.82
N GLU A 140 -17.38 -3.81 -14.75
CA GLU A 140 -18.83 -3.66 -14.52
C GLU A 140 -19.52 -5.01 -14.33
#